data_AF-A0A3C1E261-F1
#
_entry.id   AF-A0A3C1E261-F1
#
_cell.length_a   1.000
_cell.length_b   1.000
_cell.length_c   1.000
_cell.angle_alpha   90.00
_cell.angle_beta   90.00
_cell.angle_gamma   90.00
#
_symmetry.space_group_name_H-M   'P 1'
#
loop_
_entity.id
_entity.type
_entity.pdbx_description
1 polymer ?
#
loop_
_entity_poly.entity_id
_entity_poly.type
_entity_poly.pdbx_seq_one_letter_code
_entity_poly.pdbx_strand_id
1 'polypeptide(L)'
;MSTSLKTTSLPEAVYEALRESIVTGTAVPGSLMTETAIAMQYEVARPTAKAALERLVSEGLLTRQAHRAARVPELDRDDIVDLYSNRALIEEAALHNLAVTATVPPTALALHRELLEHAANDDRAALARTDIDFHRALVVAQHSPRLSRMHSLIMGEIELCIGQVQAHQLIRPADVAEQHQGILDAVAVGDIALAGRLTREHIFNARDRLLRKYDDDHTES
;
A
#
# COMPACT_ATOMS: atom_id res chain seq x y z
N MET A 1 -17.91 16.24 23.01
CA MET A 1 -17.37 15.50 21.85
C MET A 1 -17.37 14.04 22.22
N SER A 2 -18.20 13.22 21.55
CA SER A 2 -18.31 11.79 21.85
C SER A 2 -17.32 11.05 20.98
N THR A 3 -16.19 10.63 21.56
CA THR A 3 -15.21 9.77 20.89
C THR A 3 -15.87 8.40 20.70
N SER A 4 -16.31 8.12 19.47
CA SER A 4 -16.90 6.83 19.13
C SER A 4 -15.81 5.76 19.23
N LEU A 5 -15.94 4.87 20.21
CA LEU A 5 -15.14 3.66 20.31
C LEU A 5 -15.52 2.76 19.13
N LYS A 6 -14.65 2.66 18.12
CA LYS A 6 -14.74 1.61 17.12
C LYS A 6 -14.34 0.30 17.80
N THR A 7 -15.32 -0.50 18.18
CA THR A 7 -15.07 -1.89 18.59
C THR A 7 -14.62 -2.65 17.34
N THR A 8 -13.31 -2.86 17.18
CA THR A 8 -12.77 -3.69 16.10
C THR A 8 -13.36 -5.09 16.23
N SER A 9 -14.06 -5.55 15.19
CA SER A 9 -14.60 -6.92 15.19
C SER A 9 -13.45 -7.93 15.24
N LEU A 10 -13.64 -9.09 15.87
CA LEU A 10 -12.61 -10.13 15.92
C LEU A 10 -12.07 -10.53 14.52
N PRO A 11 -12.92 -10.67 13.47
CA PRO A 11 -12.41 -10.83 12.09
C PRO A 11 -11.51 -9.70 11.60
N GLU A 12 -11.83 -8.45 11.95
CA GLU A 12 -11.03 -7.29 11.57
C GLU A 12 -9.66 -7.30 12.24
N ALA A 13 -9.61 -7.64 13.53
CA ALA A 13 -8.35 -7.76 14.26
C ALA A 13 -7.43 -8.84 13.68
N VAL A 14 -8.00 -9.99 13.28
CA VAL A 14 -7.25 -11.07 12.62
C VAL A 14 -6.75 -10.61 11.25
N TYR A 15 -7.60 -9.95 10.46
CA TYR A 15 -7.20 -9.38 9.17
C TYR A 15 -6.04 -8.39 9.33
N GLU A 16 -6.12 -7.45 10.26
CA GLU A 16 -5.08 -6.43 10.46
C GLU A 16 -3.75 -7.06 10.89
N ALA A 17 -3.79 -8.01 11.83
CA ALA A 17 -2.58 -8.70 12.27
C ALA A 17 -1.93 -9.53 11.15
N LEU A 18 -2.74 -10.17 10.29
CA LEU A 18 -2.23 -10.91 9.14
C LEU A 18 -1.65 -9.97 8.09
N ARG A 19 -2.34 -8.88 7.75
CA ARG A 19 -1.85 -7.85 6.83
C ARG A 19 -0.52 -7.31 7.30
N GLU A 20 -0.41 -6.93 8.57
CA GLU A 20 0.85 -6.45 9.15
C GLU A 20 1.96 -7.51 9.02
N SER A 21 1.69 -8.77 9.33
CA SER A 21 2.68 -9.84 9.20
C SER A 21 3.17 -10.03 7.76
N ILE A 22 2.28 -9.87 6.78
CA ILE A 22 2.57 -10.00 5.35
C ILE A 22 3.43 -8.82 4.87
N VAL A 23 3.01 -7.59 5.20
CA VAL A 23 3.67 -6.35 4.73
C VAL A 23 5.03 -6.15 5.38
N THR A 24 5.18 -6.53 6.64
CA THR A 24 6.47 -6.47 7.35
C THR A 24 7.44 -7.59 6.96
N GLY A 25 6.99 -8.56 6.15
CA GLY A 25 7.78 -9.73 5.76
C GLY A 25 7.96 -10.77 6.87
N THR A 26 7.24 -10.64 7.99
CA THR A 26 7.19 -11.69 9.03
C THR A 26 6.59 -12.98 8.47
N ALA A 27 5.57 -12.86 7.62
CA ALA A 27 5.10 -13.94 6.78
C ALA A 27 5.97 -14.01 5.52
N VAL A 28 6.68 -15.13 5.37
CA VAL A 28 7.65 -15.32 4.28
C VAL A 28 6.91 -15.36 2.93
N PRO A 29 7.41 -14.67 1.88
CA PRO A 29 6.94 -14.86 0.52
C PRO A 29 6.86 -16.34 0.14
N GLY A 30 5.78 -16.74 -0.51
CA GLY A 30 5.56 -18.13 -0.89
C GLY A 30 4.99 -19.01 0.21
N SER A 31 4.98 -18.58 1.47
CA SER A 31 4.43 -19.38 2.56
C SER A 31 2.91 -19.58 2.41
N LEU A 32 2.43 -20.74 2.86
CA LEU A 32 1.01 -21.08 2.84
C LEU A 32 0.32 -20.60 4.12
N MET A 33 -0.83 -19.96 3.96
CA MET A 33 -1.73 -19.57 5.04
C MET A 33 -3.02 -20.39 4.97
N THR A 34 -3.20 -21.30 5.94
CA THR A 34 -4.40 -22.15 6.04
C THR A 34 -5.36 -21.61 7.09
N GLU A 35 -6.67 -21.75 6.84
CA GLU A 35 -7.72 -21.37 7.80
C GLU A 35 -7.51 -22.02 9.17
N THR A 36 -7.08 -23.29 9.19
CA THR A 36 -6.83 -24.04 10.42
C THR A 36 -5.64 -23.47 11.20
N ALA A 37 -4.52 -23.19 10.53
CA ALA A 37 -3.34 -22.62 11.18
C ALA A 37 -3.65 -21.24 11.77
N ILE A 38 -4.33 -20.37 11.00
CA ILE A 38 -4.72 -19.04 11.47
C ILE A 38 -5.72 -19.13 12.63
N ALA A 39 -6.72 -20.01 12.55
CA ALA A 39 -7.68 -20.22 13.63
C ALA A 39 -6.99 -20.64 14.94
N MET A 40 -6.00 -21.53 14.86
CA MET A 40 -5.21 -21.95 16.02
C MET A 40 -4.30 -20.84 16.55
N GLN A 41 -3.60 -20.12 15.66
CA GLN A 41 -2.65 -19.07 16.03
C GLN A 41 -3.32 -17.90 16.76
N TYR A 42 -4.51 -17.48 16.29
CA TYR A 42 -5.24 -16.35 16.86
C TYR A 42 -6.37 -16.75 17.81
N GLU A 43 -6.49 -18.05 18.12
CA GLU A 43 -7.54 -18.61 18.99
C GLU A 43 -8.97 -18.20 18.57
N VAL A 44 -9.23 -18.18 17.26
CA VAL A 44 -10.52 -17.80 16.67
C VAL A 44 -11.23 -18.98 16.01
N ALA A 45 -12.54 -18.87 15.83
CA ALA A 45 -13.29 -19.84 15.05
C ALA A 45 -12.84 -19.86 13.58
N ARG A 46 -12.85 -21.04 12.95
CA ARG A 46 -12.44 -21.22 11.55
C ARG A 46 -13.16 -20.31 10.54
N PRO A 47 -14.48 -20.02 10.65
CA PRO A 47 -15.13 -19.05 9.76
C PRO A 47 -14.57 -17.63 9.87
N THR A 48 -14.10 -17.22 11.06
CA THR A 48 -13.46 -15.91 11.29
C THR A 48 -12.11 -15.83 10.56
N ALA A 49 -11.27 -16.86 10.72
CA ALA A 49 -10.00 -16.97 10.01
C ALA A 49 -10.21 -16.99 8.48
N LYS A 50 -11.23 -17.73 8.01
CA LYS A 50 -11.60 -17.78 6.60
C LYS A 50 -11.98 -16.39 6.06
N ALA A 51 -12.81 -15.64 6.77
CA ALA A 51 -13.22 -14.30 6.33
C ALA A 51 -12.03 -13.34 6.22
N ALA A 52 -11.09 -13.37 7.17
CA ALA A 52 -9.87 -12.57 7.13
C ALA A 52 -8.99 -12.93 5.91
N LEU A 53 -8.76 -14.24 5.69
CA LEU A 53 -7.99 -14.72 4.53
C LEU A 53 -8.68 -14.37 3.20
N GLU A 54 -10.00 -14.49 3.10
CA GLU A 54 -10.74 -14.15 1.87
C GLU A 54 -10.64 -12.67 1.54
N ARG A 55 -10.65 -11.80 2.56
CA ARG A 55 -10.43 -10.38 2.36
C ARG A 55 -9.01 -10.10 1.85
N LEU A 56 -7.98 -10.66 2.49
CA LEU A 56 -6.59 -10.50 2.03
C LEU A 56 -6.40 -11.01 0.59
N VAL A 57 -7.07 -12.10 0.22
CA VAL A 57 -7.07 -12.59 -1.17
C VAL A 57 -7.76 -11.61 -2.12
N SER A 58 -8.91 -11.05 -1.71
CA SER A 58 -9.62 -10.07 -2.55
C SER A 58 -8.87 -8.76 -2.74
N GLU A 59 -7.98 -8.42 -1.80
CA GLU A 59 -7.16 -7.22 -1.84
C GLU A 59 -5.79 -7.45 -2.50
N GLY A 60 -5.45 -8.69 -2.89
CA GLY A 60 -4.19 -9.04 -3.55
C GLY A 60 -2.99 -9.25 -2.62
N LEU A 61 -3.18 -9.15 -1.30
CA LEU A 61 -2.14 -9.44 -0.30
C LEU A 61 -1.87 -10.95 -0.15
N LEU A 62 -2.80 -11.78 -0.60
CA LEU A 62 -2.66 -13.23 -0.73
C LEU A 62 -3.18 -13.68 -2.09
N THR A 63 -2.63 -14.76 -2.61
CA THR A 63 -3.18 -15.45 -3.78
C THR A 63 -3.80 -16.77 -3.37
N ARG A 64 -4.87 -17.19 -4.06
CA ARG A 64 -5.53 -18.47 -3.77
C ARG A 64 -6.02 -19.15 -5.04
N GLN A 65 -5.49 -20.34 -5.30
CA GLN A 65 -6.06 -21.26 -6.30
C GLN A 65 -7.27 -21.98 -5.71
N ALA A 66 -8.22 -22.39 -6.58
CA ALA A 66 -9.43 -23.09 -6.16
C ALA A 66 -9.10 -24.31 -5.28
N HIS A 67 -9.78 -24.42 -4.14
CA HIS A 67 -9.62 -25.49 -3.14
C HIS A 67 -8.22 -25.63 -2.52
N ARG A 68 -7.34 -24.63 -2.67
CA ARG A 68 -6.01 -24.60 -2.04
C ARG A 68 -5.93 -23.56 -0.93
N ALA A 69 -4.91 -23.71 -0.08
CA ALA A 69 -4.55 -22.71 0.91
C ALA A 69 -4.16 -21.39 0.22
N ALA A 70 -4.34 -20.27 0.93
CA ALA A 70 -3.86 -18.98 0.46
C ALA A 70 -2.33 -18.96 0.54
N ARG A 71 -1.67 -18.15 -0.30
CA ARG A 71 -0.22 -18.04 -0.38
C ARG A 71 0.19 -16.56 -0.37
N VAL A 72 1.25 -16.24 0.36
CA VAL A 72 1.90 -14.92 0.28
C VAL A 72 2.54 -14.77 -1.11
N PRO A 73 2.22 -13.74 -1.90
CA PRO A 73 2.81 -13.57 -3.23
C PRO A 73 4.34 -13.52 -3.19
N GLU A 74 4.97 -14.13 -4.18
CA GLU A 74 6.40 -13.98 -4.48
C GLU A 74 6.47 -13.14 -5.75
N LEU A 75 6.92 -11.90 -5.63
CA LEU A 75 7.02 -10.98 -6.76
C LEU A 75 8.44 -11.03 -7.32
N ASP A 76 8.55 -11.31 -8.61
CA ASP A 76 9.81 -11.25 -9.31
C ASP A 76 10.14 -9.83 -9.79
N ARG A 77 11.27 -9.70 -10.48
CA ARG A 77 11.75 -8.43 -11.01
C ARG A 77 10.77 -7.80 -12.00
N ASP A 78 10.17 -8.61 -12.88
CA ASP A 78 9.28 -8.15 -13.93
C ASP A 78 7.91 -7.77 -13.34
N ASP A 79 7.44 -8.50 -12.31
CA ASP A 79 6.27 -8.14 -11.53
C ASP A 79 6.42 -6.75 -10.89
N ILE A 80 7.57 -6.46 -10.27
CA ILE A 80 7.86 -5.14 -9.67
C ILE A 80 7.82 -4.05 -10.74
N VAL A 81 8.41 -4.28 -11.91
CA VAL A 81 8.39 -3.31 -13.02
C VAL A 81 6.96 -3.05 -13.49
N ASP A 82 6.18 -4.09 -13.71
CA ASP A 82 4.81 -4.00 -14.22
C ASP A 82 3.88 -3.30 -13.21
N LEU A 83 3.92 -3.71 -11.94
CA LEU A 83 3.09 -3.15 -10.88
C LEU A 83 3.31 -1.64 -10.72
N TYR A 84 4.57 -1.20 -10.62
CA TYR A 84 4.88 0.23 -10.46
C TYR A 84 4.56 1.04 -11.72
N SER A 85 4.72 0.45 -12.92
CA SER A 85 4.33 1.09 -14.18
C SER A 85 2.82 1.34 -14.23
N ASN A 86 2.01 0.34 -13.89
CA ASN A 86 0.56 0.46 -13.87
C ASN A 86 0.08 1.39 -12.75
N ARG A 87 0.70 1.34 -11.57
CA ARG A 87 0.42 2.26 -10.46
C ARG A 87 0.63 3.71 -10.90
N ALA A 88 1.77 4.02 -11.50
CA ALA A 88 2.09 5.37 -11.96
C ALA A 88 1.03 5.90 -12.94
N LEU A 89 0.63 5.09 -13.94
CA LEU A 89 -0.40 5.48 -14.91
C LEU A 89 -1.75 5.78 -14.25
N ILE A 90 -2.17 4.94 -13.29
CA ILE A 90 -3.45 5.08 -12.59
C ILE A 90 -3.44 6.31 -11.68
N GLU A 91 -2.40 6.48 -10.88
CA GLU A 91 -2.29 7.59 -9.93
C GLU A 91 -2.09 8.92 -10.68
N GLU A 92 -1.28 8.97 -11.74
CA GLU A 92 -1.14 10.17 -12.59
C GLU A 92 -2.49 10.62 -13.18
N ALA A 93 -3.33 9.69 -13.63
CA ALA A 93 -4.68 10.01 -14.11
C ALA A 93 -5.58 10.56 -12.99
N ALA A 94 -5.42 10.10 -11.75
CA ALA A 94 -6.14 10.65 -10.60
C ALA A 94 -5.66 12.07 -10.28
N LEU A 95 -4.36 12.29 -10.23
CA LEU A 95 -3.75 13.59 -9.94
C LEU A 95 -4.05 14.62 -11.03
N HIS A 96 -4.09 14.21 -12.30
CA HIS A 96 -4.58 15.06 -13.38
C HIS A 96 -5.98 15.59 -13.08
N ASN A 97 -6.92 14.72 -12.72
CA ASN A 97 -8.31 15.12 -12.45
C ASN A 97 -8.43 16.04 -11.24
N LEU A 98 -7.65 15.78 -10.18
CA LEU A 98 -7.62 16.64 -8.99
C LEU A 98 -7.02 18.01 -9.31
N ALA A 99 -5.94 18.07 -10.10
CA ALA A 99 -5.28 19.31 -10.48
C ALA A 99 -6.16 20.15 -11.43
N VAL A 100 -6.92 19.54 -12.35
CA VAL A 100 -7.89 20.26 -13.22
C VAL A 100 -8.88 21.09 -12.40
N THR A 101 -9.29 20.60 -11.23
CA THR A 101 -10.23 21.29 -10.35
C THR A 101 -9.55 21.93 -9.13
N ALA A 102 -8.21 21.98 -9.10
CA ALA A 102 -7.39 22.42 -7.98
C ALA A 102 -7.88 21.87 -6.62
N THR A 103 -8.30 20.60 -6.60
CA THR A 103 -8.99 20.00 -5.46
C THR A 103 -8.05 19.10 -4.69
N VAL A 104 -7.63 19.57 -3.51
CA VAL A 104 -6.86 18.75 -2.57
C VAL A 104 -7.82 18.00 -1.65
N PRO A 105 -7.84 16.65 -1.65
CA PRO A 105 -8.74 15.89 -0.79
C PRO A 105 -8.42 16.11 0.70
N PRO A 106 -9.41 16.43 1.56
CA PRO A 106 -9.17 16.62 3.00
C PRO A 106 -8.57 15.39 3.69
N THR A 107 -8.95 14.19 3.24
CA THR A 107 -8.40 12.92 3.75
C THR A 107 -6.92 12.78 3.41
N ALA A 108 -6.51 13.12 2.18
CA ALA A 108 -5.09 13.07 1.79
C ALA A 108 -4.26 14.08 2.59
N LEU A 109 -4.80 15.27 2.87
CA LEU A 109 -4.14 16.25 3.74
C LEU A 109 -3.98 15.77 5.19
N ALA A 110 -4.99 15.09 5.74
CA ALA A 110 -4.91 14.52 7.08
C ALA A 110 -3.84 13.42 7.16
N LEU A 111 -3.85 12.49 6.20
CA LEU A 111 -2.88 11.41 6.11
C LEU A 111 -1.45 11.93 5.89
N HIS A 112 -1.28 13.00 5.11
CA HIS A 112 0.03 13.63 4.96
C HIS A 112 0.58 14.19 6.29
N ARG A 113 -0.29 14.76 7.15
CA ARG A 113 0.12 15.22 8.49
C ARG A 113 0.54 14.05 9.38
N GLU A 114 -0.22 12.97 9.37
CA GLU A 114 0.16 11.74 10.09
C GLU A 114 1.50 11.19 9.57
N LEU A 115 1.71 11.22 8.26
CA LEU A 115 2.97 10.77 7.64
C LEU A 115 4.16 11.63 8.09
N LEU A 116 4.00 12.95 8.23
CA LEU A 116 5.03 13.82 8.80
C LEU A 116 5.37 13.44 10.25
N GLU A 117 4.37 13.08 11.06
CA GLU A 117 4.58 12.63 12.44
C GLU A 117 5.31 11.28 12.48
N HIS A 118 4.91 10.31 11.66
CA HIS A 118 5.60 9.02 11.54
C HIS A 118 7.03 9.19 11.03
N ALA A 119 7.26 10.12 10.10
CA ALA A 119 8.58 10.41 9.58
C ALA A 119 9.50 11.05 10.63
N ALA A 120 8.98 11.93 11.48
CA ALA A 120 9.75 12.53 12.58
C ALA A 120 10.14 11.50 13.65
N ASN A 121 9.32 10.47 13.86
CA ASN A 121 9.54 9.42 14.86
C ASN A 121 10.25 8.17 14.29
N ASP A 122 10.57 8.15 12.98
CA ASP A 122 11.07 6.97 12.25
C ASP A 122 10.19 5.71 12.42
N ASP A 123 8.87 5.91 12.57
CA ASP A 123 7.88 4.81 12.64
C ASP A 123 7.56 4.29 11.24
N ARG A 124 8.42 3.39 10.75
CA ARG A 124 8.38 2.89 9.37
C ARG A 124 7.16 2.03 9.06
N ALA A 125 6.66 1.28 10.05
CA ALA A 125 5.49 0.43 9.86
C ALA A 125 4.23 1.29 9.68
N ALA A 126 4.06 2.31 10.53
CA ALA A 126 2.96 3.26 10.38
C ALA A 126 3.13 4.10 9.11
N LEU A 127 4.36 4.54 8.78
CA LEU A 127 4.63 5.28 7.55
C LEU A 127 4.22 4.50 6.29
N ALA A 128 4.53 3.20 6.20
CA ALA A 128 4.13 2.36 5.07
C ALA A 128 2.61 2.38 4.86
N ARG A 129 1.87 2.18 5.95
CA ARG A 129 0.40 2.15 5.95
C ARG A 129 -0.17 3.51 5.54
N THR A 130 0.33 4.59 6.15
CA THR A 130 -0.13 5.94 5.86
C THR A 130 0.22 6.39 4.44
N ASP A 131 1.37 5.96 3.90
CA ASP A 131 1.72 6.19 2.48
C ASP A 131 0.71 5.54 1.54
N ILE A 132 0.37 4.27 1.77
CA ILE A 132 -0.63 3.55 0.97
C ILE A 132 -2.00 4.22 1.05
N ASP A 133 -2.43 4.60 2.26
CA ASP A 133 -3.73 5.23 2.47
C ASP A 133 -3.77 6.63 1.86
N PHE A 134 -2.66 7.38 1.87
CA PHE A 134 -2.53 8.67 1.19
C PHE A 134 -2.81 8.54 -0.32
N HIS A 135 -2.14 7.60 -0.98
CA HIS A 135 -2.32 7.36 -2.42
C HIS A 135 -3.74 6.86 -2.74
N ARG A 136 -4.30 5.96 -1.92
CA ARG A 136 -5.71 5.54 -2.03
C ARG A 136 -6.66 6.73 -1.88
N ALA A 137 -6.40 7.64 -0.95
CA ALA A 137 -7.25 8.82 -0.73
C ALA A 137 -7.26 9.75 -1.95
N LEU A 138 -6.11 9.96 -2.60
CA LEU A 138 -6.02 10.73 -3.85
C LEU A 138 -6.85 10.07 -4.97
N VAL A 139 -6.73 8.75 -5.13
CA VAL A 139 -7.44 8.01 -6.18
C VAL A 139 -8.93 7.84 -5.89
N VAL A 140 -9.37 7.79 -4.64
CA VAL A 140 -10.80 7.67 -4.29
C VAL A 140 -11.52 9.01 -4.32
N ALA A 141 -10.81 10.12 -4.13
CA ALA A 141 -11.41 11.46 -4.08
C ALA A 141 -11.91 11.98 -5.44
N GLN A 142 -11.60 11.29 -6.55
CA GLN A 142 -12.13 11.64 -7.87
C GLN A 142 -13.56 11.11 -8.08
N HIS A 143 -14.15 11.42 -9.24
CA HIS A 143 -15.49 10.99 -9.64
C HIS A 143 -15.48 9.79 -10.63
N SER A 144 -14.44 8.97 -10.61
CA SER A 144 -14.20 7.81 -11.48
C SER A 144 -14.14 6.51 -10.68
N PRO A 145 -15.29 5.84 -10.46
CA PRO A 145 -15.31 4.54 -9.77
C PRO A 145 -14.55 3.44 -10.54
N ARG A 146 -14.29 3.62 -11.84
CA ARG A 146 -13.48 2.69 -12.63
C ARG A 146 -12.00 2.78 -12.27
N LEU A 147 -11.48 3.99 -12.12
CA LEU A 147 -10.08 4.21 -11.79
C LEU A 147 -9.76 3.72 -10.36
N SER A 148 -10.66 3.96 -9.40
CA SER A 148 -10.50 3.44 -8.04
C SER A 148 -10.51 1.90 -8.00
N ARG A 149 -11.32 1.25 -8.83
CA ARG A 149 -11.30 -0.23 -8.94
C ARG A 149 -10.00 -0.73 -9.55
N MET A 150 -9.50 -0.09 -10.62
CA MET A 150 -8.23 -0.47 -11.23
C MET A 150 -7.09 -0.34 -10.22
N HIS A 151 -7.05 0.75 -9.46
CA HIS A 151 -6.08 0.95 -8.39
C HIS A 151 -6.18 -0.15 -7.33
N SER A 152 -7.39 -0.41 -6.81
CA SER A 152 -7.57 -1.43 -5.76
C SER A 152 -7.12 -2.83 -6.16
N LEU A 153 -7.15 -3.17 -7.46
CA LEU A 153 -6.74 -4.49 -7.94
C LEU A 153 -5.22 -4.73 -7.83
N ILE A 154 -4.41 -3.68 -7.91
CA ILE A 154 -2.93 -3.79 -7.86
C ILE A 154 -2.35 -3.37 -6.51
N MET A 155 -3.13 -2.71 -5.66
CA MET A 155 -2.59 -2.09 -4.44
C MET A 155 -2.16 -3.07 -3.37
N GLY A 156 -2.68 -4.30 -3.33
CA GLY A 156 -2.20 -5.31 -2.38
C GLY A 156 -0.76 -5.73 -2.66
N GLU A 157 -0.43 -5.99 -3.92
CA GLU A 157 0.93 -6.36 -4.33
C GLU A 157 1.89 -5.17 -4.21
N ILE A 158 1.44 -3.95 -4.54
CA ILE A 158 2.21 -2.72 -4.28
C ILE A 158 2.52 -2.55 -2.80
N GLU A 159 1.58 -2.90 -1.91
CA GLU A 159 1.78 -2.82 -0.47
C GLU A 159 2.86 -3.80 0.02
N LEU A 160 3.00 -4.98 -0.59
CA LEU A 160 4.14 -5.89 -0.36
C LEU A 160 5.46 -5.23 -0.73
N CYS A 161 5.52 -4.60 -1.91
CA CYS A 161 6.70 -3.89 -2.39
C CYS A 161 7.08 -2.71 -1.48
N ILE A 162 6.11 -1.90 -1.05
CA ILE A 162 6.34 -0.78 -0.12
C ILE A 162 6.83 -1.31 1.23
N GLY A 163 6.26 -2.41 1.71
CA GLY A 163 6.73 -3.11 2.91
C GLY A 163 8.22 -3.45 2.84
N GLN A 164 8.67 -4.02 1.71
CA GLN A 164 10.09 -4.32 1.48
C GLN A 164 10.97 -3.05 1.42
N VAL A 165 10.50 -1.98 0.77
CA VAL A 165 11.20 -0.68 0.74
C VAL A 165 11.43 -0.15 2.15
N GLN A 166 10.44 -0.29 3.05
CA GLN A 166 10.56 0.16 4.44
C GLN A 166 11.41 -0.78 5.30
N ALA A 167 11.22 -2.10 5.17
CA ALA A 167 11.98 -3.09 5.92
C ALA A 167 13.49 -3.00 5.64
N HIS A 168 13.86 -2.74 4.38
CA HIS A 168 15.25 -2.53 3.97
C HIS A 168 15.71 -1.07 4.06
N GLN A 169 14.86 -0.17 4.58
CA GLN A 169 15.17 1.25 4.79
C GLN A 169 15.71 1.96 3.53
N LEU A 170 15.18 1.60 2.35
CA LEU A 170 15.74 2.03 1.07
C LEU A 170 15.48 3.53 0.78
N ILE A 171 14.53 4.14 1.49
CA ILE A 171 14.16 5.55 1.38
C ILE A 171 14.04 6.12 2.80
N ARG A 172 14.45 7.38 2.96
CA ARG A 172 14.29 8.10 4.23
C ARG A 172 12.83 8.53 4.39
N PRO A 173 12.23 8.36 5.57
CA PRO A 173 10.87 8.84 5.86
C PRO A 173 10.61 10.30 5.47
N ALA A 174 11.57 11.19 5.76
CA ALA A 174 11.47 12.60 5.43
C ALA A 174 11.36 12.87 3.92
N ASP A 175 12.05 12.08 3.08
CA ASP A 175 12.01 12.24 1.62
C ASP A 175 10.62 11.87 1.07
N VAL A 176 9.99 10.84 1.64
CA VAL A 176 8.61 10.44 1.28
C VAL A 176 7.64 11.57 1.61
N ALA A 177 7.76 12.15 2.81
CA ALA A 177 6.89 13.24 3.24
C ALA A 177 7.05 14.49 2.38
N GLU A 178 8.30 14.90 2.09
CA GLU A 178 8.57 16.05 1.22
C GLU A 178 7.99 15.85 -0.20
N GLN A 179 8.12 14.64 -0.75
CA GLN A 179 7.54 14.30 -2.06
C GLN A 179 6.01 14.39 -2.05
N HIS A 180 5.35 13.90 -1.01
CA HIS A 180 3.90 14.02 -0.86
C HIS A 180 3.45 15.48 -0.78
N GLN A 181 4.16 16.32 -0.02
CA GLN A 181 3.86 17.76 0.07
C GLN A 181 3.95 18.41 -1.31
N GLY A 182 5.00 18.13 -2.09
CA GLY A 182 5.15 18.65 -3.45
C GLY A 182 4.00 18.24 -4.39
N ILE A 183 3.51 17.00 -4.28
CA ILE A 183 2.34 16.53 -5.04
C ILE A 183 1.08 17.32 -4.65
N LEU A 184 0.83 17.48 -3.34
CA LEU A 184 -0.31 18.24 -2.83
C LEU A 184 -0.26 19.71 -3.27
N ASP A 185 0.92 20.33 -3.23
CA ASP A 185 1.13 21.72 -3.63
C ASP A 185 0.85 21.92 -5.13
N ALA A 186 1.34 21.00 -5.97
CA ALA A 186 1.08 21.02 -7.41
C ALA A 186 -0.43 20.90 -7.72
N VAL A 187 -1.14 20.04 -7.00
CA VAL A 187 -2.62 19.94 -7.11
C VAL A 187 -3.29 21.23 -6.65
N ALA A 188 -2.85 21.82 -5.53
CA ALA A 188 -3.47 23.01 -4.96
C ALA A 188 -3.42 24.23 -5.89
N VAL A 189 -2.36 24.35 -6.68
CA VAL A 189 -2.20 25.44 -7.68
C VAL A 189 -2.73 25.07 -9.07
N GLY A 190 -3.24 23.84 -9.25
CA GLY A 190 -3.78 23.34 -10.50
C GLY A 190 -2.73 23.05 -11.58
N ASP A 191 -1.47 22.82 -11.20
CA ASP A 191 -0.41 22.47 -12.15
C ASP A 191 -0.46 20.97 -12.47
N ILE A 192 -1.25 20.64 -13.50
CA ILE A 192 -1.47 19.28 -13.99
C ILE A 192 -0.15 18.60 -14.36
N ALA A 193 0.72 19.30 -15.07
CA ALA A 193 1.97 18.73 -15.59
C ALA A 193 2.95 18.45 -14.45
N LEU A 194 3.02 19.34 -13.45
CA LEU A 194 3.84 19.13 -12.27
C LEU A 194 3.28 18.02 -11.38
N ALA A 195 1.97 17.99 -11.13
CA ALA A 195 1.35 16.97 -10.29
C ALA A 195 1.61 15.56 -10.84
N GLY A 196 1.36 15.35 -12.14
CA GLY A 196 1.63 14.06 -12.79
C GLY A 196 3.11 13.65 -12.76
N ARG A 197 4.00 14.59 -13.05
CA ARG A 197 5.45 14.34 -13.01
C ARG A 197 5.94 13.96 -11.61
N LEU A 198 5.58 14.73 -10.58
CA LEU A 198 6.03 14.48 -9.20
C LEU A 198 5.51 13.14 -8.68
N THR A 199 4.26 12.78 -8.97
CA THR A 199 3.70 11.46 -8.62
C THR A 199 4.46 10.32 -9.29
N ARG A 200 4.73 10.44 -10.60
CA ARG A 200 5.48 9.43 -11.34
C ARG A 200 6.91 9.26 -10.81
N GLU A 201 7.59 10.37 -10.51
CA GLU A 201 8.95 10.37 -9.95
C GLU A 201 8.98 9.74 -8.55
N HIS A 202 8.02 10.08 -7.69
CA HIS A 202 7.86 9.47 -6.37
C HIS A 202 7.70 7.95 -6.45
N ILE A 203 6.80 7.47 -7.31
CA ILE A 203 6.52 6.04 -7.51
C ILE A 203 7.74 5.31 -8.08
N PHE A 204 8.36 5.85 -9.14
CA PHE A 204 9.51 5.19 -9.78
C PHE A 204 10.78 5.24 -8.94
N ASN A 205 10.97 6.27 -8.09
CA ASN A 205 12.07 6.26 -7.14
C ASN A 205 11.99 5.05 -6.20
N ALA A 206 10.79 4.70 -5.70
CA ALA A 206 10.61 3.51 -4.88
C ALA A 206 10.85 2.21 -5.67
N ARG A 207 10.32 2.11 -6.90
CA ARG A 207 10.60 0.98 -7.80
C ARG A 207 12.10 0.76 -7.99
N ASP A 208 12.82 1.81 -8.39
CA ASP A 208 14.24 1.69 -8.77
C ASP A 208 15.12 1.34 -7.58
N ARG A 209 14.74 1.79 -6.37
CA ARG A 209 15.41 1.39 -5.12
C ARG A 209 15.17 -0.08 -4.82
N LEU A 210 13.94 -0.55 -4.94
CA LEU A 210 13.58 -1.94 -4.71
C LEU A 210 14.22 -2.88 -5.74
N LEU A 211 14.21 -2.52 -7.02
CA LEU A 211 14.86 -3.31 -8.08
C LEU A 211 16.36 -3.43 -7.87
N ARG A 212 17.05 -2.35 -7.45
CA ARG A 212 18.48 -2.46 -7.08
C ARG A 212 18.70 -3.46 -5.95
N LYS A 213 17.88 -3.39 -4.90
CA LYS A 213 17.95 -4.33 -3.77
C LYS A 213 17.70 -5.78 -4.23
N TYR A 214 16.71 -5.98 -5.09
CA TYR A 214 16.39 -7.28 -5.68
C TYR A 214 17.57 -7.82 -6.51
N ASP A 215 18.12 -6.99 -7.39
CA ASP A 215 19.24 -7.34 -8.26
C ASP A 215 20.48 -7.70 -7.40
N ASP A 216 20.79 -6.91 -6.36
CA ASP A 216 21.90 -7.18 -5.43
C ASP A 216 21.75 -8.56 -4.74
N ASP A 217 20.54 -8.91 -4.28
CA ASP A 217 20.27 -10.20 -3.61
C ASP A 217 20.39 -11.41 -4.56
N HIS A 218 20.15 -11.22 -5.86
CA HIS A 218 20.13 -12.30 -6.85
C HIS A 218 21.40 -12.39 -7.70
N THR A 219 22.31 -11.41 -7.58
CA THR A 219 23.63 -11.47 -8.24
C THR A 219 24.64 -12.32 -7.43
N GLU A 220 24.32 -12.65 -6.17
CA GLU A 220 25.15 -13.50 -5.29
C GLU A 220 24.82 -15.01 -5.38
N SER A 221 24.01 -15.45 -6.36
CA SER A 221 23.71 -16.88 -6.65
C SER A 221 24.39 -17.37 -7.92
#